data_AF-A0A430AH94-F1
#
_entry.id   AF-A0A430AH94-F1
#
_cell.length_a   1.000
_cell.length_b   1.000
_cell.length_c   1.000
_cell.angle_alpha   90.00
_cell.angle_beta   90.00
_cell.angle_gamma   90.00
#
_symmetry.space_group_name_H-M   'P 1'
#
loop_
_entity.id
_entity.type
_entity.pdbx_description
1 polymer ?
#
loop_
_entity_poly.entity_id
_entity_poly.type
_entity_poly.pdbx_seq_one_letter_code
_entity_poly.pdbx_strand_id
1 'polypeptide(L)'
;MIDLHTKKIISYTFSKRMTMDCVIQALNKAKIHYHIPAGMILHTKLGSHYTAREVEQWLETNKIRHSYSRKETPYDNAGIESSNASLKKEGIYKTSYSDFEEANRALFSYIERFYNRNQIQT
;
A
#
# COMPACT_ATOMS: atom_id res chain seq x y z
N MET A 1 0.61 0.38 -0.45
CA MET A 1 0.64 1.38 -1.53
C MET A 1 1.26 0.72 -2.75
N ILE A 2 0.68 0.94 -3.93
CA ILE A 2 1.14 0.38 -5.19
C ILE A 2 1.41 1.51 -6.17
N ASP A 3 2.45 1.38 -6.99
CA ASP A 3 2.61 2.21 -8.18
C ASP A 3 1.69 1.67 -9.29
N LEU A 4 0.81 2.53 -9.81
CA LEU A 4 -0.17 2.14 -10.82
C LEU A 4 0.49 1.80 -12.16
N HIS A 5 1.66 2.38 -12.47
CA HIS A 5 2.36 2.13 -13.73
C HIS A 5 3.08 0.78 -13.69
N THR A 6 3.97 0.57 -12.71
CA THR A 6 4.77 -0.66 -12.62
C THR A 6 4.09 -1.82 -11.88
N LYS A 7 2.93 -1.57 -11.27
CA LYS A 7 2.22 -2.53 -10.39
C LYS A 7 3.04 -3.01 -9.18
N LYS A 8 4.16 -2.35 -8.86
CA LYS A 8 4.99 -2.69 -7.70
C LYS A 8 4.38 -2.16 -6.40
N ILE A 9 4.52 -2.94 -5.34
CA ILE A 9 4.23 -2.47 -3.98
C ILE A 9 5.39 -1.58 -3.55
N ILE A 10 5.11 -0.29 -3.38
CA ILE A 10 6.12 0.72 -3.04
C ILE A 10 6.25 0.95 -1.53
N SER A 11 5.20 0.68 -0.77
CA SER A 11 5.22 0.88 0.68
C SER A 11 4.09 0.13 1.35
N TYR A 12 4.34 -0.34 2.57
CA TYR A 12 3.34 -0.97 3.43
C TYR A 12 3.71 -0.80 4.91
N THR A 13 2.69 -0.96 5.75
CA THR A 13 2.84 -1.04 7.21
C THR A 13 2.21 -2.34 7.67
N PHE A 14 2.91 -3.05 8.56
CA PHE A 14 2.43 -4.28 9.16
C PHE A 14 2.12 -4.01 10.63
N SER A 15 0.87 -4.20 11.04
CA SER A 15 0.36 -3.88 12.37
C SER A 15 -0.72 -4.86 12.78
N LYS A 16 -0.87 -5.08 14.09
CA LYS A 16 -1.96 -5.89 14.67
C LYS A 16 -3.33 -5.22 14.55
N ARG A 17 -3.36 -3.90 14.34
CA ARG A 17 -4.59 -3.12 14.22
C ARG A 17 -4.47 -2.13 13.07
N MET A 18 -5.54 -2.00 12.30
CA MET A 18 -5.66 -0.95 11.28
C MET A 18 -5.98 0.37 11.99
N THR A 19 -5.04 1.31 11.96
CA THR A 19 -5.19 2.66 12.50
C THR A 19 -4.78 3.69 11.45
N MET A 20 -5.14 4.95 11.66
CA MET A 20 -4.68 6.05 10.83
C MET A 20 -3.14 6.18 10.83
N ASP A 21 -2.49 5.89 11.97
CA ASP A 21 -1.03 5.88 12.06
C ASP A 21 -0.38 4.90 11.08
N CYS A 22 -1.04 3.77 10.78
CA CYS A 22 -0.53 2.82 9.79
C CYS A 22 -0.45 3.43 8.39
N VAL A 23 -1.41 4.30 8.05
CA VAL A 23 -1.45 5.04 6.78
C VAL A 23 -0.33 6.06 6.74
N ILE A 24 -0.20 6.89 7.78
CA ILE A 24 0.87 7.90 7.88
C ILE A 24 2.26 7.26 7.84
N GLN A 25 2.46 6.14 8.54
CA GLN A 25 3.71 5.39 8.50
C GLN A 25 4.03 4.87 7.09
N ALA A 26 3.03 4.35 6.37
CA ALA A 26 3.23 3.89 5.00
C ALA A 26 3.58 5.06 4.06
N LEU A 27 2.94 6.21 4.22
CA LEU A 27 3.22 7.42 3.47
C LEU A 27 4.64 7.95 3.73
N ASN A 28 5.05 8.00 4.99
CA ASN A 28 6.42 8.38 5.37
C ASN A 28 7.46 7.43 4.80
N LYS A 29 7.24 6.11 4.86
CA LYS A 29 8.12 5.12 4.22
C LYS A 29 8.20 5.34 2.71
N ALA A 30 7.06 5.56 2.05
CA ALA A 30 7.04 5.81 0.61
C ALA A 30 7.88 7.05 0.25
N LYS A 31 7.75 8.14 1.03
CA LYS A 31 8.52 9.38 0.82
C LYS A 31 10.02 9.19 0.98
N ILE A 32 10.46 8.30 1.88
CA ILE A 32 11.89 8.01 2.08
C ILE A 32 12.47 7.24 0.89
N HIS A 33 11.72 6.28 0.35
CA HIS A 33 12.22 5.36 -0.66
C HIS A 33 11.94 5.78 -2.10
N TYR A 34 10.99 6.70 -2.31
CA TYR A 34 10.55 7.14 -3.63
C TYR A 34 10.52 8.66 -3.73
N HIS A 35 10.92 9.17 -4.90
CA HIS A 35 10.73 10.56 -5.22
C HIS A 35 9.23 10.86 -5.36
N ILE A 36 8.73 11.81 -4.56
CA ILE A 36 7.36 12.30 -4.65
C ILE A 36 7.40 13.67 -5.32
N PRO A 37 7.13 13.76 -6.64
CA PRO A 37 7.05 15.05 -7.32
C PRO A 37 5.79 15.81 -6.88
N ALA A 38 5.85 17.13 -6.95
CA ALA A 38 4.66 17.96 -6.75
C ALA A 38 3.58 17.59 -7.78
N GLY A 39 2.35 17.45 -7.33
CA GLY A 39 1.23 17.04 -8.18
C GLY A 39 1.06 15.52 -8.35
N MET A 40 1.88 14.70 -7.68
CA MET A 40 1.63 13.27 -7.58
C MET A 40 0.21 13.01 -7.03
N ILE A 41 -0.44 11.97 -7.53
CA ILE A 41 -1.80 11.60 -7.12
C ILE A 41 -1.71 10.40 -6.18
N LEU A 42 -2.25 10.54 -4.97
CA LEU A 42 -2.59 9.39 -4.14
C LEU A 42 -4.05 9.03 -4.40
N HIS A 43 -4.32 7.79 -4.80
CA HIS A 43 -5.68 7.30 -4.97
C HIS A 43 -6.06 6.32 -3.86
N THR A 44 -7.16 6.56 -3.13
CA THR A 44 -7.64 5.68 -2.05
C THR A 44 -9.16 5.46 -2.10
N LYS A 45 -9.63 4.49 -1.34
CA LYS A 45 -11.06 4.36 -1.01
C LYS A 45 -11.49 5.47 -0.04
N LEU A 46 -12.80 5.74 0.00
CA LEU A 46 -13.47 6.64 0.96
C LEU A 46 -13.54 6.05 2.40
N GLY A 47 -12.43 5.51 2.90
CA GLY A 47 -12.35 4.97 4.25
C GLY A 47 -11.96 6.03 5.27
N SER A 48 -12.53 5.96 6.48
CA SER A 48 -12.28 6.93 7.56
C SER A 48 -10.80 7.12 7.91
N HIS A 49 -9.98 6.08 7.77
CA HIS A 49 -8.54 6.15 7.99
C HIS A 49 -7.78 6.95 6.93
N TYR A 50 -8.31 7.03 5.70
CA TYR A 50 -7.72 7.79 4.60
C TYR A 50 -8.24 9.21 4.54
N THR A 51 -9.50 9.43 4.95
CA THR A 51 -10.13 10.76 5.02
C THR A 51 -9.87 11.48 6.35
N ALA A 52 -9.00 10.93 7.20
CA ALA A 52 -8.64 11.55 8.47
C ALA A 52 -7.88 12.85 8.24
N ARG A 53 -8.09 13.84 9.12
CA ARG A 53 -7.52 15.18 8.98
C ARG A 53 -5.99 15.15 8.90
N GLU A 54 -5.36 14.29 9.69
CA GLU A 54 -3.91 14.14 9.75
C GLU A 54 -3.34 13.61 8.43
N VAL A 55 -4.08 12.74 7.72
CA VAL A 55 -3.69 12.25 6.40
C VAL A 55 -3.80 13.37 5.38
N GLU A 56 -4.90 14.11 5.35
CA GLU A 56 -5.08 15.24 4.44
C GLU A 56 -4.01 16.32 4.63
N GLN A 57 -3.71 16.70 5.89
CA GLN A 57 -2.65 17.65 6.21
C GLN A 57 -1.28 17.17 5.74
N TRP A 58 -0.99 15.87 5.90
CA TRP A 58 0.25 15.28 5.39
C TRP A 58 0.32 15.38 3.87
N LEU A 59 -0.76 15.09 3.14
CA LEU A 59 -0.79 15.15 1.68
C LEU A 59 -0.62 16.59 1.17
N GLU A 60 -1.32 17.56 1.79
CA GLU A 60 -1.22 18.98 1.47
C GLU A 60 0.20 19.50 1.66
N THR A 61 0.82 19.20 2.81
CA THR A 61 2.22 19.60 3.12
C THR A 61 3.21 19.07 2.07
N ASN A 62 2.93 17.89 1.52
CA ASN A 62 3.77 17.26 0.51
C ASN A 62 3.33 17.56 -0.93
N LYS A 63 2.35 18.45 -1.14
CA LYS A 63 1.81 18.83 -2.46
C LYS A 63 1.33 17.61 -3.28
N ILE A 64 0.75 16.63 -2.59
CA ILE A 64 0.16 15.43 -3.19
C ILE A 64 -1.34 15.66 -3.34
N ARG A 65 -1.87 15.39 -4.54
CA ARG A 65 -3.30 15.48 -4.79
C ARG A 65 -3.98 14.19 -4.34
N HIS A 66 -4.92 14.31 -3.42
CA HIS A 66 -5.74 13.17 -3.02
C HIS A 66 -6.86 12.93 -4.04
N SER A 67 -7.04 11.68 -4.44
CA SER A 67 -8.11 11.20 -5.31
C SER A 67 -8.82 10.04 -4.62
N TYR A 68 -10.15 10.02 -4.73
CA TYR A 68 -10.97 9.00 -4.13
C TYR A 68 -11.66 8.15 -5.18
N SER A 69 -11.75 6.85 -4.93
CA SER A 69 -12.61 5.98 -5.75
C SER A 69 -14.05 6.45 -5.63
N ARG A 70 -14.76 6.52 -6.76
CA ARG A 70 -16.20 6.79 -6.73
C ARG A 70 -16.92 5.62 -6.06
N LYS A 71 -18.04 5.93 -5.41
CA LYS A 71 -18.92 4.90 -4.83
C LYS A 71 -19.27 3.90 -5.94
N GLU A 72 -19.13 2.61 -5.67
CA GLU A 72 -19.46 1.50 -6.59
C GLU A 72 -18.63 1.41 -7.88
N THR A 73 -17.41 1.96 -7.91
CA THR A 73 -16.49 1.80 -9.06
C THR A 73 -15.33 0.83 -8.72
N PRO A 74 -15.48 -0.49 -8.95
CA PRO A 74 -14.46 -1.48 -8.59
C PRO A 74 -13.17 -1.36 -9.42
N TYR A 75 -13.25 -0.81 -10.63
CA TYR A 75 -12.11 -0.66 -11.54
C TYR A 75 -11.01 0.25 -10.96
N ASP A 76 -11.40 1.29 -10.23
CA ASP A 76 -10.47 2.25 -9.61
C ASP A 76 -9.49 1.58 -8.65
N ASN A 77 -9.92 0.49 -8.01
CA ASN A 77 -9.15 -0.22 -6.99
C ASN A 77 -8.64 -1.59 -7.45
N ALA A 78 -8.85 -1.95 -8.72
CA ALA A 78 -8.52 -3.27 -9.25
C ALA A 78 -7.03 -3.63 -9.07
N GLY A 79 -6.13 -2.65 -9.25
CA GLY A 79 -4.69 -2.87 -9.10
C GLY A 79 -4.29 -3.36 -7.70
N ILE A 80 -4.69 -2.61 -6.66
CA ILE A 80 -4.36 -2.98 -5.28
C ILE A 80 -5.16 -4.20 -4.81
N GLU A 81 -6.37 -4.42 -5.31
CA GLU A 81 -7.15 -5.62 -5.01
C GLU A 81 -6.51 -6.88 -5.59
N SER A 82 -6.01 -6.79 -6.83
CA SER A 82 -5.24 -7.86 -7.46
C SER A 82 -3.97 -8.18 -6.66
N SER A 83 -3.18 -7.16 -6.28
CA SER A 83 -1.99 -7.35 -5.44
C SER A 83 -2.33 -8.02 -4.09
N ASN A 84 -3.40 -7.58 -3.44
CA ASN A 84 -3.86 -8.16 -2.17
C ASN A 84 -4.33 -9.61 -2.34
N ALA A 85 -4.96 -9.94 -3.46
CA ALA A 85 -5.38 -11.30 -3.77
C ALA A 85 -4.16 -12.23 -3.97
N SER A 86 -3.16 -11.79 -4.76
CA SER A 86 -1.90 -12.53 -4.92
C SER A 86 -1.20 -12.75 -3.59
N LEU A 87 -1.02 -11.69 -2.79
CA LEU A 87 -0.39 -11.78 -1.47
C LEU A 87 -1.08 -12.81 -0.57
N LYS A 88 -2.42 -12.79 -0.51
CA LYS A 88 -3.18 -13.74 0.30
C LYS A 88 -2.99 -15.17 -0.19
N LYS A 89 -3.15 -15.39 -1.50
CA LYS A 89 -3.08 -16.72 -2.12
C LYS A 89 -1.69 -17.34 -2.04
N GLU A 90 -0.66 -16.54 -2.20
CA GLU A 90 0.71 -17.05 -2.40
C GLU A 90 1.55 -16.92 -1.14
N GLY A 91 1.41 -15.83 -0.39
CA GLY A 91 2.18 -15.58 0.84
C GLY A 91 1.46 -16.06 2.11
N ILE A 92 0.17 -15.76 2.25
CA ILE A 92 -0.53 -15.94 3.54
C ILE A 92 -1.14 -17.33 3.68
N TYR A 93 -1.97 -17.78 2.73
CA TYR A 93 -2.75 -19.01 2.88
C TYR A 93 -1.93 -20.30 2.81
N LYS A 94 -0.70 -20.23 2.30
CA LYS A 94 0.20 -21.37 2.17
C LYS A 94 1.16 -21.54 3.36
N THR A 95 1.12 -20.60 4.31
CA THR A 95 2.14 -20.51 5.37
C THR A 95 1.46 -20.34 6.72
N SER A 96 1.88 -21.13 7.71
CA SER A 96 1.55 -20.89 9.12
C SER A 96 2.70 -20.13 9.76
N TYR A 97 2.37 -19.13 10.59
CA TYR A 97 3.35 -18.30 11.28
C TYR A 97 3.28 -18.56 12.78
N SER A 98 4.43 -18.77 13.40
CA SER A 98 4.56 -19.05 14.83
C SER A 98 4.33 -17.78 15.66
N ASP A 99 4.76 -16.64 15.14
CA ASP A 99 4.61 -15.34 15.78
C ASP A 99 4.43 -14.18 14.78
N PHE A 100 4.18 -12.99 15.33
CA PHE A 100 3.95 -11.77 14.56
C PHE A 100 5.19 -11.29 13.79
N GLU A 101 6.39 -11.51 14.33
CA GLU A 101 7.63 -11.09 13.67
C GLU A 101 7.99 -12.00 12.49
N GLU A 102 7.74 -13.30 12.63
CA GLU A 102 7.89 -14.27 11.55
C GLU A 102 6.98 -13.91 10.37
N ALA A 103 5.71 -13.59 10.65
CA ALA A 103 4.78 -13.10 9.64
C ALA A 103 5.29 -11.81 8.96
N ASN A 104 5.87 -10.88 9.73
CA ASN A 104 6.43 -9.64 9.19
C ASN A 104 7.65 -9.90 8.27
N ARG A 105 8.57 -10.79 8.68
CA ARG A 105 9.75 -11.19 7.88
C ARG A 105 9.32 -11.90 6.60
N ALA A 106 8.34 -12.80 6.68
CA ALA A 106 7.80 -13.50 5.52
C ALA A 106 7.11 -12.54 4.54
N LEU A 107 6.31 -11.60 5.05
CA LEU A 107 5.69 -10.56 4.23
C LEU A 107 6.73 -9.72 3.50
N PHE A 108 7.78 -9.27 4.21
CA PHE A 108 8.90 -8.54 3.61
C PHE A 108 9.58 -9.36 2.51
N SER A 109 9.92 -10.62 2.79
CA SER A 109 10.54 -11.52 1.82
C SER A 109 9.66 -11.72 0.58
N TYR A 110 8.36 -11.94 0.78
CA TYR A 110 7.42 -12.10 -0.33
C TYR A 110 7.36 -10.83 -1.22
N ILE A 111 7.23 -9.65 -0.62
CA ILE A 111 7.12 -8.40 -1.39
C ILE A 111 8.41 -8.13 -2.17
N GLU A 112 9.57 -8.18 -1.51
CA GLU A 112 10.84 -7.77 -2.10
C GLU A 112 11.48 -8.82 -3.01
N ARG A 113 11.41 -10.10 -2.64
CA ARG A 113 12.09 -11.17 -3.38
C ARG A 113 11.22 -11.81 -4.44
N PHE A 114 9.90 -11.80 -4.26
CA PHE A 114 8.98 -12.49 -5.15
C PHE A 114 8.11 -11.52 -5.93
N TYR A 115 7.22 -10.80 -5.24
CA TYR A 115 6.19 -9.98 -5.90
C TYR A 115 6.78 -8.88 -6.78
N ASN A 116 7.60 -7.99 -6.22
CA ASN A 116 8.16 -6.85 -6.95
C ASN A 116 9.16 -7.28 -8.04
N ARG A 117 9.77 -8.47 -7.94
CA ARG A 117 10.65 -9.01 -8.98
C ARG A 117 9.88 -9.58 -10.17
N ASN A 118 8.76 -10.26 -9.91
CA ASN A 118 7.94 -10.86 -10.96
C ASN A 118 7.19 -9.80 -11.80
N GLN A 119 6.94 -8.61 -11.25
CA GLN A 119 6.35 -7.49 -11.99
C GLN A 119 7.35 -6.75 -12.91
N ILE A 120 8.65 -7.10 -12.88
CA ILE A 120 9.67 -6.55 -13.79
C ILE A 120 9.65 -7.26 -15.16
N GLN A 121 8.86 -8.32 -15.32
CA GLN A 121 8.85 -9.18 -16.52
C GLN A 121 7.74 -8.90 -17.54
N THR A 122 7.08 -7.74 -17.53
CA THR A 122 6.14 -7.36 -18.62
C THR A 122 6.56 -6.09 -19.32
#